data_AF-E1NS04-F1
#
_entry.id   AF-E1NS04-F1
#
_cell.length_a   1.000
_cell.length_b   1.000
_cell.length_c   1.000
_cell.angle_alpha   90.00
_cell.angle_beta   90.00
_cell.angle_gamma   90.00
#
_symmetry.space_group_name_H-M   'P 1'
#
loop_
_entity.id
_entity.type
_entity.pdbx_description
1 polymer ?
#
loop_
_entity_poly.entity_id
_entity_poly.type
_entity_poly.pdbx_seq_one_letter_code
_entity_poly.pdbx_strand_id
1 'polypeptide(L)'
;MKKALALLGGPVQLWPKDLKDRILAAKKNNELIFASDRGSQFLLDMGIVPEVAIGDFDSLKKGELAQLEEYEIDFRYSHPEKDYTDSDQLFKVAFEEYNVDQLDVYGATGGRLDHFLLNIFTFSKSALKKYCEKNPLH
;
A
#
# COMPACT_ATOMS: atom_id res chain seq x y z
N MET A 1 -5.74 15.35 11.19
CA MET A 1 -5.59 13.89 11.13
C MET A 1 -5.41 13.52 9.66
N LYS A 2 -4.21 13.17 9.26
CA LYS A 2 -3.83 12.84 7.89
C LYS A 2 -4.13 11.35 7.66
N LYS A 3 -4.95 11.06 6.66
CA LYS A 3 -5.35 9.69 6.34
C LYS A 3 -4.77 9.28 4.99
N ALA A 4 -4.56 7.98 4.85
CA ALA A 4 -4.15 7.38 3.61
C ALA A 4 -4.78 6.00 3.42
N LEU A 5 -4.84 5.56 2.17
CA LEU A 5 -5.29 4.24 1.78
C LEU A 5 -4.19 3.58 0.95
N ALA A 6 -3.83 2.34 1.27
CA ALA A 6 -2.87 1.53 0.52
C ALA A 6 -3.55 0.37 -0.21
N LEU A 7 -3.22 0.18 -1.49
CA LEU A 7 -3.59 -1.02 -2.25
C LEU A 7 -2.37 -1.87 -2.56
N LEU A 8 -2.39 -3.14 -2.14
CA LEU A 8 -1.35 -4.13 -2.37
C LEU A 8 -1.75 -5.10 -3.50
N GLY A 9 -0.82 -5.95 -3.94
CA GLY A 9 -0.97 -6.84 -5.09
C GLY A 9 -1.75 -8.16 -4.87
N GLY A 10 -2.44 -8.33 -3.74
CA GLY A 10 -3.16 -9.54 -3.39
C GLY A 10 -4.38 -9.85 -4.26
N PRO A 11 -4.97 -11.05 -4.12
CA PRO A 11 -5.97 -11.59 -5.06
C PRO A 11 -7.25 -10.76 -5.13
N VAL A 12 -7.56 -10.28 -6.34
CA VAL A 12 -8.70 -9.39 -6.64
C VAL A 12 -10.07 -9.97 -6.27
N GLN A 13 -10.20 -11.30 -6.25
CA GLN A 13 -11.47 -11.99 -5.94
C GLN A 13 -11.94 -11.77 -4.51
N LEU A 14 -11.02 -11.33 -3.64
CA LEU A 14 -11.27 -11.18 -2.22
C LEU A 14 -11.35 -9.72 -1.78
N TRP A 15 -11.31 -8.80 -2.74
CA TRP A 15 -11.47 -7.39 -2.48
C TRP A 15 -12.93 -7.02 -2.15
N PRO A 16 -13.15 -5.98 -1.33
CA PRO A 16 -14.47 -5.40 -1.18
C PRO A 16 -15.02 -4.98 -2.56
N LYS A 17 -16.28 -5.30 -2.84
CA LYS A 17 -16.92 -4.95 -4.13
C LYS A 17 -16.99 -3.43 -4.36
N ASP A 18 -17.00 -2.67 -3.27
CA ASP A 18 -17.01 -1.22 -3.20
C ASP A 18 -15.61 -0.60 -3.06
N LEU A 19 -14.53 -1.39 -3.23
CA LEU A 19 -13.15 -0.90 -3.05
C LEU A 19 -12.85 0.32 -3.93
N LYS A 20 -13.26 0.29 -5.20
CA LYS A 20 -13.07 1.43 -6.10
C LYS A 20 -13.76 2.69 -5.57
N ASP A 21 -15.00 2.57 -5.09
CA ASP A 21 -15.74 3.68 -4.53
C ASP A 21 -15.09 4.23 -3.25
N ARG A 22 -14.52 3.35 -2.42
CA ARG A 22 -13.76 3.75 -1.22
C ARG A 22 -12.51 4.55 -1.58
N ILE A 23 -11.74 4.11 -2.57
CA ILE A 23 -10.53 4.82 -3.02
C ILE A 23 -10.90 6.18 -3.62
N LEU A 24 -11.96 6.24 -4.43
CA LEU A 24 -12.46 7.49 -4.98
C LEU A 24 -12.95 8.45 -3.90
N ALA A 25 -13.64 7.93 -2.87
CA ALA A 25 -14.06 8.72 -1.71
C ALA A 25 -12.85 9.23 -0.91
N ALA A 26 -11.83 8.41 -0.69
CA ALA A 26 -10.57 8.79 -0.04
C ALA A 26 -9.89 9.94 -0.80
N LYS A 27 -9.76 9.82 -2.14
CA LYS A 27 -9.24 10.92 -2.97
C LYS A 27 -10.06 12.20 -2.86
N LYS A 28 -11.39 12.09 -2.88
CA LYS A 28 -12.28 13.25 -2.72
C LYS A 28 -12.13 13.93 -1.35
N ASN A 29 -11.73 13.18 -0.33
CA ASN A 29 -11.45 13.68 1.01
C ASN A 29 -10.00 14.15 1.19
N ASN A 30 -9.22 14.27 0.11
CA ASN A 30 -7.81 14.63 0.11
C ASN A 30 -6.94 13.65 0.93
N GLU A 31 -7.33 12.38 0.98
CA GLU A 31 -6.50 11.30 1.55
C GLU A 31 -5.48 10.83 0.52
N LEU A 32 -4.31 10.41 0.99
CA LEU A 32 -3.24 9.93 0.12
C LEU A 32 -3.46 8.48 -0.29
N ILE A 33 -3.17 8.15 -1.53
CA ILE A 33 -3.25 6.80 -2.08
C ILE A 33 -1.84 6.24 -2.26
N PHE A 34 -1.57 5.15 -1.56
CA PHE A 34 -0.34 4.36 -1.65
C PHE A 34 -0.61 3.08 -2.41
N ALA A 35 0.42 2.57 -3.08
CA ALA A 35 0.36 1.30 -3.78
C ALA A 35 1.63 0.48 -3.58
N SER A 36 1.49 -0.84 -3.52
CA SER A 36 2.62 -1.77 -3.56
C SER A 36 2.55 -2.65 -4.81
N ASP A 37 3.66 -2.75 -5.54
CA ASP A 37 3.84 -3.63 -6.70
C ASP A 37 2.65 -3.56 -7.67
N ARG A 38 1.98 -4.70 -7.87
CA ARG A 38 0.82 -4.87 -8.73
C ARG A 38 -0.40 -4.06 -8.31
N GLY A 39 -0.47 -3.63 -7.04
CA GLY A 39 -1.44 -2.66 -6.56
C GLY A 39 -1.39 -1.35 -7.35
N SER A 40 -0.21 -0.94 -7.80
CA SER A 40 -0.01 0.28 -8.59
C SER A 40 -0.69 0.18 -9.95
N GLN A 41 -0.52 -0.97 -10.62
CA GLN A 41 -1.19 -1.23 -11.90
C GLN A 41 -2.70 -1.34 -11.71
N PHE A 42 -3.16 -2.00 -10.65
CA PHE A 42 -4.59 -2.11 -10.37
C PHE A 42 -5.27 -0.75 -10.15
N LEU A 43 -4.58 0.21 -9.52
CA LEU A 43 -5.09 1.57 -9.40
C LEU A 43 -5.18 2.25 -10.77
N LEU A 44 -4.14 2.14 -11.60
CA LEU A 44 -4.18 2.69 -12.97
C LEU A 44 -5.31 2.10 -13.81
N ASP A 45 -5.53 0.79 -13.73
CA ASP A 45 -6.64 0.10 -14.42
C ASP A 45 -8.01 0.63 -13.96
N MET A 46 -8.11 1.14 -12.73
CA MET A 46 -9.31 1.81 -12.21
C MET A 46 -9.43 3.28 -12.64
N GLY A 47 -8.42 3.84 -13.31
CA GLY A 47 -8.29 5.26 -13.66
C GLY A 47 -7.82 6.11 -12.49
N ILE A 48 -7.13 5.52 -11.51
CA ILE A 48 -6.68 6.18 -10.28
C ILE A 48 -5.15 6.18 -10.27
N VAL A 49 -4.55 7.36 -10.23
CA VAL A 49 -3.10 7.52 -10.08
C VAL A 49 -2.77 7.54 -8.59
N PRO A 50 -1.93 6.62 -8.07
CA PRO A 50 -1.45 6.69 -6.69
C PRO A 50 -0.51 7.88 -6.49
N GLU A 51 -0.44 8.43 -5.28
CA GLU A 51 0.55 9.44 -4.95
C GLU A 51 1.92 8.81 -4.66
N VAL A 52 1.94 7.57 -4.17
CA VAL A 52 3.17 6.83 -3.86
C VAL A 52 3.05 5.38 -4.33
N ALA A 53 4.06 4.89 -5.04
CA ALA A 53 4.16 3.50 -5.48
C ALA A 53 5.46 2.88 -4.96
N ILE A 54 5.37 1.69 -4.35
CA ILE A 54 6.46 1.06 -3.62
C ILE A 54 6.63 -0.37 -4.10
N GLY A 55 7.87 -0.83 -4.26
CA GLY A 55 8.16 -2.20 -4.69
C GLY A 55 9.35 -2.29 -5.61
N ASP A 56 9.72 -3.51 -5.99
CA ASP A 56 10.73 -3.76 -7.03
C ASP A 56 10.10 -3.79 -8.44
N PHE A 57 8.76 -3.83 -8.50
CA PHE A 57 7.94 -3.85 -9.70
C PHE A 57 8.26 -4.99 -10.67
N ASP A 58 8.89 -6.06 -10.20
CA ASP A 58 9.28 -7.22 -11.02
C ASP A 58 8.05 -7.98 -11.57
N SER A 59 6.93 -7.86 -10.85
CA SER A 59 5.64 -8.48 -11.14
C SER A 59 4.84 -7.75 -12.23
N LEU A 60 5.28 -6.55 -12.62
CA LEU A 60 4.66 -5.78 -13.69
C LEU A 60 5.12 -6.30 -15.06
N LYS A 61 4.19 -6.35 -16.01
CA LYS A 61 4.50 -6.75 -17.38
C LYS A 61 5.31 -5.66 -18.08
N LYS A 62 5.99 -6.06 -19.16
CA LYS A 62 6.71 -5.14 -20.04
C LYS A 62 5.79 -4.01 -20.53
N GLY A 63 6.09 -2.78 -20.12
CA GLY A 63 5.34 -1.58 -20.47
C GLY A 63 4.39 -1.06 -19.38
N GLU A 64 4.02 -1.87 -18.38
CA GLU A 64 3.16 -1.42 -17.26
C GLU A 64 3.92 -0.43 -16.36
N LEU A 65 5.19 -0.71 -16.04
CA LEU A 65 6.04 0.24 -15.32
C LEU A 65 6.25 1.54 -16.11
N ALA A 66 6.48 1.44 -17.42
CA ALA A 66 6.67 2.62 -18.27
C ALA A 66 5.40 3.49 -18.31
N GLN A 67 4.21 2.88 -18.29
CA GLN A 67 2.95 3.61 -18.18
C GLN A 67 2.81 4.30 -16.81
N LEU A 68 3.19 3.64 -15.72
CA LEU A 68 3.21 4.27 -14.39
C LEU A 68 4.15 5.48 -14.36
N GLU A 69 5.33 5.37 -14.97
CA GLU A 69 6.34 6.43 -15.05
C GLU A 69 5.90 7.65 -15.88
N GLU A 70 4.84 7.55 -16.68
CA GLU A 70 4.23 8.70 -17.38
C GLU A 70 3.46 9.63 -16.43
N TYR A 71 3.14 9.16 -15.22
CA TYR A 71 2.42 9.92 -14.20
C TYR A 71 3.35 10.50 -13.12
N GLU A 72 2.91 11.58 -12.48
CA GLU A 72 3.62 12.17 -11.34
C GLU A 72 3.36 11.35 -10.06
N ILE A 73 4.15 10.29 -9.87
CA ILE A 73 4.09 9.35 -8.75
C ILE A 73 5.43 9.39 -7.98
N ASP A 74 5.39 9.39 -6.64
CA ASP A 74 6.60 9.16 -5.84
C ASP A 74 6.93 7.66 -5.82
N PHE A 75 7.88 7.24 -6.67
CA PHE A 75 8.35 5.86 -6.73
C PHE A 75 9.38 5.57 -5.64
N ARG A 76 9.11 4.55 -4.81
CA ARG A 76 10.04 4.03 -3.80
C ARG A 76 10.42 2.60 -4.12
N TYR A 77 11.54 2.44 -4.81
CA TYR A 77 12.07 1.12 -5.12
C TYR A 77 12.54 0.40 -3.85
N SER A 78 12.10 -0.84 -3.68
CA SER A 78 12.62 -1.71 -2.64
C SER A 78 14.00 -2.23 -3.03
N HIS A 79 14.90 -2.27 -2.05
CA HIS A 79 16.27 -2.74 -2.25
C HIS A 79 16.38 -4.15 -1.70
N PRO A 80 16.61 -5.17 -2.54
CA PRO A 80 16.63 -6.57 -2.10
C PRO A 80 17.74 -6.89 -1.08
N GLU A 81 18.74 -6.01 -0.91
CA GLU A 81 19.79 -6.17 0.09
C GLU A 81 19.35 -5.85 1.53
N LYS A 82 18.16 -5.25 1.71
CA LYS A 82 17.62 -4.95 3.04
C LYS A 82 16.46 -5.90 3.29
N ASP A 83 16.49 -6.66 4.39
CA ASP A 83 15.50 -7.66 4.80
C ASP A 83 14.08 -7.12 5.09
N TYR A 84 13.65 -6.03 4.44
CA TYR A 84 12.33 -5.43 4.58
C TYR A 84 11.46 -5.87 3.42
N THR A 85 10.24 -6.30 3.72
CA THR A 85 9.23 -6.57 2.67
C THR A 85 8.74 -5.25 2.07
N ASP A 86 8.16 -5.28 0.86
CA ASP A 86 7.59 -4.07 0.24
C ASP A 86 6.51 -3.43 1.10
N SER A 87 5.76 -4.25 1.85
CA SER A 87 4.78 -3.80 2.84
C SER A 87 5.42 -3.07 4.01
N ASP A 88 6.57 -3.53 4.52
CA ASP A 88 7.31 -2.85 5.59
C ASP A 88 7.81 -1.48 5.13
N GLN A 89 8.32 -1.41 3.90
CA GLN A 89 8.75 -0.16 3.29
C GLN A 89 7.55 0.78 3.10
N LEU A 90 6.40 0.27 2.70
CA LEU A 90 5.17 1.05 2.57
C LEU A 90 4.72 1.67 3.90
N PHE A 91 4.71 0.88 4.97
CA PHE A 91 4.36 1.41 6.30
C PHE A 91 5.36 2.47 6.75
N LYS A 92 6.65 2.22 6.56
CA LYS A 92 7.67 3.20 6.90
C LYS A 92 7.49 4.51 6.16
N VAL A 93 7.30 4.46 4.84
CA VAL A 93 7.10 5.68 4.03
C VAL A 93 5.82 6.40 4.45
N ALA A 94 4.70 5.67 4.62
CA ALA A 94 3.43 6.27 5.05
C ALA A 94 3.52 6.97 6.41
N PHE A 95 4.06 6.29 7.43
CA PHE A 95 4.07 6.80 8.81
C PHE A 95 5.24 7.74 9.11
N GLU A 96 6.46 7.42 8.66
CA GLU A 96 7.66 8.17 9.02
C GLU A 96 7.93 9.35 8.08
N GLU A 97 7.70 9.18 6.78
CA GLU A 97 8.00 10.23 5.79
C GLU A 97 6.76 11.09 5.52
N TYR A 98 5.63 10.45 5.26
CA TYR A 98 4.38 11.15 4.96
C TYR A 98 3.59 11.55 6.21
N ASN A 99 3.99 11.12 7.40
CA ASN A 99 3.33 11.47 8.67
C ASN A 99 1.82 11.19 8.63
N VAL A 100 1.43 10.05 8.05
CA VAL A 100 0.05 9.57 8.04
C VAL A 100 -0.35 9.17 9.47
N ASP A 101 -1.52 9.59 9.93
CA ASP A 101 -2.07 9.23 11.25
C ASP A 101 -2.89 7.93 11.19
N GLN A 102 -3.49 7.63 10.03
CA GLN A 102 -4.29 6.41 9.79
C GLN A 102 -4.08 5.91 8.36
N LEU A 103 -3.74 4.63 8.23
CA LEU A 103 -3.53 3.96 6.94
C LEU A 103 -4.51 2.78 6.80
N ASP A 104 -5.40 2.86 5.80
CA ASP A 104 -6.32 1.77 5.47
C ASP A 104 -5.70 0.89 4.38
N VAL A 105 -5.43 -0.38 4.68
CA VAL A 105 -4.69 -1.28 3.77
C VAL A 105 -5.64 -2.31 3.16
N TYR A 106 -5.59 -2.46 1.84
CA TYR A 106 -6.38 -3.42 1.07
C TYR A 106 -5.49 -4.28 0.19
N GLY A 107 -5.91 -5.53 -0.09
CA GLY A 107 -5.23 -6.39 -1.05
C GLY A 107 -3.90 -6.95 -0.54
N ALA A 108 -3.69 -7.11 0.77
CA ALA A 108 -2.49 -7.75 1.29
C ALA A 108 -2.57 -9.29 1.14
N THR A 109 -3.70 -9.85 1.55
CA THR A 109 -4.00 -11.29 1.51
C THR A 109 -5.35 -11.58 0.86
N GLY A 110 -6.17 -10.55 0.68
CA GLY A 110 -7.52 -10.67 0.15
C GLY A 110 -8.47 -11.24 1.20
N GLY A 111 -8.81 -10.49 2.25
CA GLY A 111 -9.84 -10.96 3.18
C GLY A 111 -9.84 -10.28 4.52
N ARG A 112 -10.26 -11.02 5.57
CA ARG A 112 -10.36 -10.50 6.94
C ARG A 112 -9.04 -10.01 7.54
N LEU A 113 -7.90 -10.51 7.07
CA LEU A 113 -6.58 -10.09 7.55
C LEU A 113 -6.27 -8.65 7.10
N ASP A 114 -6.70 -8.27 5.89
CA ASP A 114 -6.59 -6.91 5.36
C ASP A 114 -7.40 -5.94 6.27
N HIS A 115 -8.61 -6.36 6.69
CA HIS A 115 -9.41 -5.63 7.69
C HIS A 115 -8.85 -5.66 9.12
N PHE A 116 -7.98 -6.60 9.46
CA PHE A 116 -7.39 -6.71 10.79
C PHE A 116 -6.16 -5.79 10.94
N LEU A 117 -5.39 -5.60 9.87
CA LEU A 117 -4.34 -4.57 9.80
C LEU A 117 -4.91 -3.13 9.87
N LEU A 118 -6.17 -2.97 9.47
CA LEU A 118 -6.95 -1.72 9.43
C LEU A 118 -7.14 -1.02 10.80
N ASN A 119 -6.85 -1.69 11.93
CA ASN A 119 -7.03 -1.12 13.27
C ASN A 119 -5.74 -1.01 14.12
N ILE A 120 -4.59 -1.49 13.64
CA ILE A 120 -3.39 -1.60 14.50
C ILE A 120 -2.58 -0.29 14.58
N PHE A 121 -2.71 0.63 13.62
CA PHE A 121 -1.75 1.72 13.50
C PHE A 121 -2.06 3.00 14.28
N THR A 122 -3.17 3.06 15.03
CA THR A 122 -3.51 4.29 15.77
C THR A 122 -2.67 4.50 17.04
N PHE A 123 -1.89 3.54 17.55
CA PHE A 123 -1.13 3.80 18.79
C PHE A 123 0.30 3.22 18.82
N SER A 124 1.23 4.16 18.77
CA SER A 124 2.58 4.17 19.35
C SER A 124 3.74 3.70 18.46
N LYS A 125 4.73 4.59 18.37
CA LYS A 125 6.13 4.40 17.94
C LYS A 125 6.87 3.20 18.58
N SER A 126 6.22 2.42 19.47
CA SER A 126 6.80 1.23 20.13
C SER A 126 6.24 -0.11 19.64
N ALA A 127 5.10 -0.12 18.92
CA ALA A 127 4.43 -1.35 18.48
C ALA A 127 5.18 -2.08 17.35
N LEU A 128 5.96 -1.34 16.54
CA LEU A 128 6.80 -1.89 15.46
C LEU A 128 7.80 -2.94 15.97
N LYS A 129 8.35 -2.75 17.18
CA LYS A 129 9.40 -3.63 17.73
C LYS A 129 8.89 -5.03 18.11
N LYS A 130 7.58 -5.20 18.36
CA LYS A 130 6.98 -6.49 18.76
C LYS A 130 6.39 -7.31 17.60
N TYR A 131 6.14 -6.69 16.44
CA TYR A 131 5.53 -7.39 15.30
C TYR A 131 6.56 -8.25 14.56
N CYS A 132 7.80 -7.75 14.40
CA CYS A 132 8.93 -8.51 13.86
C CYS A 132 9.36 -9.71 14.75
N GLU A 133 9.07 -9.68 16.06
CA GLU A 133 9.48 -10.75 16.98
C GLU A 133 8.50 -11.93 17.03
N LYS A 134 7.28 -11.82 16.50
CA LYS A 134 6.20 -12.81 16.76
C LYS A 134 5.56 -13.49 15.55
N ASN A 135 5.87 -13.11 14.32
CA ASN A 135 5.39 -13.82 13.12
C ASN A 135 6.57 -14.20 12.23
N PRO A 136 7.29 -15.30 12.53
CA PRO A 136 8.08 -15.97 11.50
C PRO A 136 7.09 -16.49 10.46
N LEU A 137 7.18 -16.01 9.22
CA LEU A 137 6.44 -16.53 8.09
C LEU A 137 6.87 -17.99 7.85
N HIS A 138 6.09 -18.94 8.36
CA HIS A 138 6.12 -20.37 8.02
C HIS A 138 4.71 -20.94 8.03
#